data_AF-A0A2V9V6P6-F1
#
_entry.id   AF-A0A2V9V6P6-F1
#
_cell.length_a   1.000
_cell.length_b   1.000
_cell.length_c   1.000
_cell.angle_alpha   90.00
_cell.angle_beta   90.00
_cell.angle_gamma   90.00
#
_symmetry.space_group_name_H-M   'P 1'
#
loop_
_entity.id
_entity.type
_entity.pdbx_description
1 polymer ?
#
loop_
_entity_poly.entity_id
_entity_poly.type
_entity_poly.pdbx_seq_one_letter_code
_entity_poly.pdbx_strand_id
1 'polypeptide(L)' 'MLGECPNQQRSATRKFLRLPAWMVFYGVSFQKHVAMVRDMTRRGIFFYSDVRPRLGEEMAFMMKSPKWTDSSPSLVRAK' A
#
# COMPACT_ATOMS: atom_id res chain seq x y z
N MET A 1 12.69 13.62 -27.90
CA MET A 1 11.58 12.65 -28.02
C MET A 1 12.12 11.29 -27.62
N LEU A 2 12.14 10.97 -26.33
CA LEU A 2 12.59 9.64 -25.85
C LEU A 2 11.40 8.69 -25.98
N GLY A 3 11.59 7.63 -26.77
CA GLY A 3 10.57 6.65 -27.09
C GLY A 3 9.96 6.03 -25.84
N GLU A 4 8.63 6.02 -25.81
CA GLU A 4 7.89 5.28 -24.79
C GLU A 4 8.15 3.79 -25.01
N CYS A 5 8.68 3.11 -24.00
CA CYS A 5 8.83 1.66 -24.03
C CYS A 5 7.42 1.03 -24.07
N PRO A 6 7.04 0.35 -25.18
CA PRO A 6 5.78 -0.35 -25.23
C PRO A 6 5.83 -1.43 -24.14
N ASN A 7 4.91 -1.37 -23.18
CA ASN A 7 4.78 -2.17 -21.95
C ASN A 7 5.07 -1.47 -20.62
N GLN A 8 5.33 -0.15 -20.59
CA GLN A 8 5.38 0.57 -19.32
C GLN A 8 3.97 0.90 -18.79
N GLN A 9 3.26 -0.12 -18.26
CA GLN A 9 1.91 0.03 -17.68
C GLN A 9 1.86 0.92 -16.44
N ARG A 10 3.00 1.17 -15.79
CA ARG A 10 3.08 1.96 -14.55
C ARG A 10 3.55 3.37 -14.85
N SER A 11 2.79 4.35 -14.37
CA SER A 11 3.14 5.77 -14.51
C SER A 11 4.29 6.23 -13.61
N ALA A 12 4.84 5.36 -12.74
CA ALA A 12 5.91 5.71 -11.81
C ALA A 12 6.70 4.46 -11.35
N THR A 13 8.01 4.63 -11.15
CA THR A 13 8.89 3.63 -10.54
C THR A 13 8.53 3.43 -9.07
N ARG A 14 8.44 2.16 -8.64
CA ARG A 14 8.10 1.79 -7.26
C ARG A 14 9.33 1.60 -6.39
N LYS A 15 9.26 2.02 -5.12
CA LYS A 15 10.29 1.73 -4.12
C LYS A 15 9.94 0.44 -3.39
N PHE A 16 10.85 -0.53 -3.39
CA PHE A 16 10.71 -1.76 -2.62
C PHE A 16 11.05 -1.53 -1.15
N LEU A 17 10.10 -1.85 -0.26
CA LEU A 17 10.18 -1.58 1.17
C LEU A 17 9.43 -2.68 1.91
N ARG A 18 10.11 -3.70 2.43
CA ARG A 18 9.47 -4.79 3.17
C ARG A 18 9.10 -4.33 4.58
N LEU A 19 7.86 -3.88 4.75
CA LEU A 19 7.38 -3.33 6.03
C LEU A 19 6.11 -4.04 6.51
N PRO A 20 6.02 -4.43 7.79
CA PRO A 20 4.78 -4.95 8.34
C PRO A 20 3.72 -3.85 8.39
N ALA A 21 2.48 -4.22 8.10
CA ALA A 21 1.33 -3.34 8.14
C ALA A 21 0.11 -4.06 8.73
N TRP A 22 -0.83 -3.25 9.22
CA TRP A 22 -2.19 -3.66 9.55
C TRP A 22 -3.15 -3.03 8.56
N MET A 23 -4.20 -3.75 8.16
CA MET A 23 -5.24 -3.25 7.28
C MET A 23 -6.64 -3.51 7.84
N VAL A 24 -7.58 -2.66 7.47
CA VAL A 24 -9.00 -2.75 7.83
C VAL A 24 -9.82 -2.38 6.60
N PHE A 25 -10.83 -3.19 6.27
CA PHE A 25 -11.72 -2.96 5.14
C PHE A 25 -13.04 -2.34 5.60
N TYR A 26 -13.54 -1.36 4.86
CA TYR A 26 -14.84 -0.78 5.13
C TYR A 26 -15.93 -1.64 4.47
N GLY A 27 -16.97 -2.02 5.22
CA GLY A 27 -18.18 -2.66 4.68
C GLY A 27 -18.38 -4.16 4.93
N VAL A 28 -17.34 -4.92 5.33
CA VAL A 28 -17.46 -6.38 5.59
C VAL A 28 -17.35 -6.69 7.09
N SER A 29 -16.34 -6.13 7.75
CA SER A 29 -16.19 -6.08 9.21
C SER A 29 -14.97 -5.19 9.53
N PHE A 30 -14.95 -4.52 10.69
CA PHE A 30 -13.77 -3.76 11.13
C PHE A 30 -12.64 -4.66 11.65
N GLN A 31 -12.51 -5.88 11.11
CA GLN A 31 -11.45 -6.80 11.47
C GLN A 31 -10.10 -6.26 10.99
N LYS A 32 -9.10 -6.37 11.87
CA LYS A 32 -7.72 -6.01 11.58
C LYS A 32 -7.03 -7.22 10.97
N HIS A 33 -6.43 -7.03 9.80
CA HIS A 33 -5.63 -8.05 9.14
C HIS A 33 -4.17 -7.63 9.10
N VAL A 34 -3.29 -8.62 9.16
CA VAL A 34 -1.84 -8.41 9.02
C VAL A 34 -1.48 -8.47 7.55
N ALA A 35 -0.52 -7.62 7.17
CA ALA A 35 0.01 -7.58 5.81
C ALA A 35 1.48 -7.18 5.80
N MET A 36 2.10 -7.35 4.64
CA MET A 36 3.45 -6.88 4.36
C MET A 36 3.44 -6.00 3.12
N VAL A 37 3.88 -4.75 3.26
CA VAL A 37 4.09 -3.85 2.12
C VAL A 37 5.28 -4.36 1.32
N ARG A 38 5.08 -4.70 0.05
CA ARG A 38 6.18 -5.08 -0.86
C ARG A 38 6.89 -3.86 -1.40
N ASP A 39 6.09 -2.93 -1.95
CA ASP A 39 6.53 -1.75 -2.65
C ASP A 39 5.47 -0.65 -2.63
N MET A 40 5.90 0.60 -2.85
CA MET A 40 5.01 1.75 -2.90
C MET A 40 5.51 2.90 -3.79
N THR A 41 4.55 3.75 -4.15
CA THR A 41 4.73 5.11 -4.68
C THR A 41 3.76 6.03 -3.96
N ARG A 42 3.82 7.34 -4.24
CA ARG A 42 2.80 8.30 -3.76
C ARG A 42 1.39 8.01 -4.28
N ARG A 43 1.24 7.19 -5.33
CA ARG A 43 -0.04 6.88 -5.99
C ARG A 43 -0.56 5.47 -5.73
N GLY A 44 0.20 4.63 -5.04
CA GLY A 44 -0.24 3.25 -4.84
C GLY A 44 0.78 2.38 -4.12
N ILE A 45 0.28 1.36 -3.46
CA ILE A 45 1.02 0.43 -2.59
C ILE A 45 0.66 -1.00 -3.00
N PHE A 46 1.61 -1.93 -2.87
CA PHE A 46 1.37 -3.36 -3.02
C PHE A 46 1.53 -4.07 -1.68
N PHE A 47 0.55 -4.88 -1.30
CA PHE A 47 0.57 -5.68 -0.08
C PHE A 47 0.60 -7.17 -0.40
N TYR A 48 1.29 -7.95 0.44
CA TYR A 48 1.01 -9.35 0.64
C TYR A 48 0.10 -9.50 1.86
N SER A 49 -1.02 -10.18 1.70
CA SER A 49 -1.97 -10.50 2.77
C SER A 49 -2.78 -11.74 2.37
N ASP A 50 -3.43 -12.37 3.35
CA ASP A 50 -4.33 -13.51 3.21
C ASP A 50 -5.77 -13.11 2.83
N VAL A 51 -6.08 -11.83 2.88
CA VAL A 51 -7.40 -11.29 2.50
C VAL A 51 -7.56 -11.12 0.99
N ARG A 52 -8.81 -11.25 0.52
CA ARG A 52 -9.19 -11.10 -0.89
C ARG A 52 -10.30 -10.06 -1.03
N PRO A 53 -9.97 -8.75 -1.02
CA PRO A 53 -10.98 -7.71 -1.18
C PRO A 53 -11.54 -7.68 -2.59
N ARG A 54 -12.78 -7.22 -2.73
CA ARG A 54 -13.40 -6.98 -4.03
C ARG A 54 -12.86 -5.69 -4.65
N LEU A 55 -12.92 -5.59 -5.97
CA LEU A 55 -12.57 -4.34 -6.67
C LEU A 55 -13.50 -3.21 -6.22
N GLY A 56 -12.91 -2.08 -5.85
CA GLY A 56 -13.63 -0.90 -5.34
C GLY A 56 -13.88 -0.92 -3.83
N GLU A 57 -13.51 -1.99 -3.10
CA GLU A 57 -13.56 -1.95 -1.64
C GLU A 57 -12.53 -0.97 -1.07
N GLU A 58 -13.00 -0.07 -0.21
CA GLU A 58 -12.15 0.88 0.48
C GLU A 58 -11.47 0.21 1.67
N MET A 59 -10.19 0.52 1.88
CA MET A 59 -9.43 0.05 3.03
C MET A 59 -8.59 1.17 3.64
N ALA A 60 -8.41 1.08 4.95
CA ALA A 60 -7.38 1.83 5.67
C ALA A 60 -6.25 0.88 6.06
N PHE A 61 -5.03 1.40 6.11
CA PHE A 61 -3.87 0.65 6.59
C PHE A 61 -2.99 1.49 7.49
N MET A 62 -2.22 0.82 8.33
CA MET A 62 -1.24 1.41 9.21
C MET A 62 0.07 0.64 9.08
N MET A 63 1.15 1.34 8.77
CA MET A 63 2.50 0.80 8.74
C MET A 63 3.33 1.48 9.82
N LYS A 64 4.20 0.73 10.49
CA LYS A 64 5.18 1.35 11.37
C LYS A 64 6.27 1.98 10.50
N SER A 65 6.45 3.28 10.61
CA SER A 65 7.67 3.94 10.15
C SER A 65 8.84 3.29 10.90
N PRO A 66 9.92 2.86 10.21
CA PRO A 66 11.13 2.44 10.88
C PRO A 66 11.58 3.52 11.87
N LYS A 67 12.15 3.14 13.02
CA LYS A 67 12.57 4.10 14.06
C LYS A 67 13.58 5.16 13.58
N TRP A 68 14.27 4.91 12.45
CA TRP A 68 15.19 5.85 11.82
C TRP A 68 14.52 6.87 10.89
N THR A 69 13.20 6.73 10.67
CA THR A 69 12.37 7.73 10.01
C THR A 69 11.57 8.44 11.10
N ASP A 70 12.14 9.46 11.74
CA ASP A 70 11.49 10.36 12.71
C ASP A 70 10.31 11.12 12.06
N SER A 71 9.25 10.39 11.74
CA SER A 71 8.02 10.92 11.21
C SER A 71 6.89 10.14 11.86
N SER A 72 6.09 10.88 12.64
CA SER A 72 4.89 10.43 13.35
C SER A 72 4.05 9.45 12.51
N PRO A 73 3.34 8.49 13.14
CA PRO A 73 2.52 7.53 12.39
C PRO A 73 1.54 8.28 11.48
N SER A 74 1.75 8.18 10.17
CA SER A 74 0.89 8.81 9.16
C SER A 74 -0.24 7.86 8.81
N LEU A 75 -1.46 8.26 9.13
CA LEU A 75 -2.66 7.57 8.66
C LEU A 75 -2.86 7.94 7.18
N VAL A 76 -2.60 7.01 6.27
CA VAL A 76 -2.80 7.21 4.84
C VAL A 76 -4.12 6.57 4.42
N ARG A 77 -5.11 7.38 4.04
CA ARG A 77 -6.33 6.91 3.37
C ARG A 77 -6.04 6.69 1.89
N ALA A 78 -6.24 5.47 1.40
CA ALA A 78 -6.32 5.22 -0.03
C ALA A 78 -7.73 5.62 -0.51
N LYS A 79 -7.81 6.53 -1.48
CA LYS A 79 -9.05 6.88 -2.21
C LYS A 79 -9.14 6.06 -3.48
#